data_AF-A0A8S0H394-F1
#
_entry.id   AF-A0A8S0H394-F1
#
_cell.length_a   1.000
_cell.length_b   1.000
_cell.length_c   1.000
_cell.angle_alpha   90.00
_cell.angle_beta   90.00
_cell.angle_gamma   90.00
#
_symmetry.space_group_name_H-M   'P 1'
#
loop_
_entity.id
_entity.type
_entity.pdbx_description
1 polymer ?
#
loop_
_entity_poly.entity_id
_entity_poly.type
_entity_poly.pdbx_seq_one_letter_code
_entity_poly.pdbx_strand_id
1 'polypeptide(L)'
;MSWEDAAELPLGMLSTGMHYRKSIDLSFRSRGLNPQPILESDSTYQLFQAIHEGFCCSIMPLDSGLDSPIENLAFIQLPDASVLAPLGLVMRKTEPRSAIAEKCFAEAKKLFAIKE
;
A
#
# COMPACT_ATOMS: atom_id res chain seq x y z
N MET A 1 16.60 -0.26 8.29
CA MET A 1 17.06 -0.39 6.89
C MET A 1 16.90 0.96 6.22
N SER A 2 17.88 1.39 5.43
CA SER A 2 17.81 2.64 4.66
C SER A 2 17.10 2.45 3.32
N TRP A 3 16.86 3.54 2.58
CA TRP A 3 16.30 3.46 1.23
C TRP A 3 17.33 2.94 0.22
N GLU A 4 18.60 3.25 0.47
CA GLU A 4 19.75 2.79 -0.29
C GLU A 4 19.88 1.27 -0.18
N ASP A 5 19.81 0.72 1.03
CA ASP A 5 19.81 -0.73 1.25
C ASP A 5 18.62 -1.40 0.54
N ALA A 6 17.44 -0.77 0.59
CA ALA A 6 16.23 -1.31 -0.02
C ALA A 6 16.30 -1.31 -1.55
N ALA A 7 17.01 -0.36 -2.16
CA ALA A 7 17.16 -0.26 -3.62
C ALA A 7 18.00 -1.40 -4.21
N GLU A 8 18.87 -2.03 -3.41
CA GLU A 8 19.71 -3.16 -3.80
C GLU A 8 19.00 -4.51 -3.68
N LEU A 9 17.80 -4.55 -3.08
CA LEU A 9 17.03 -5.78 -2.91
C LEU A 9 16.33 -6.19 -4.23
N PRO A 10 16.03 -7.49 -4.41
CA PRO A 10 15.19 -7.96 -5.51
C PRO A 10 13.74 -7.51 -5.26
N LEU A 11 13.37 -6.31 -5.73
CA LEU A 11 12.08 -5.72 -5.41
C LEU A 11 10.94 -6.26 -6.31
N GLY A 12 9.87 -6.72 -5.67
CA GLY A 12 8.54 -6.82 -6.25
C GLY A 12 7.76 -5.54 -5.94
N MET A 13 7.30 -4.81 -6.97
CA MET A 13 6.67 -3.50 -6.80
C MET A 13 5.25 -3.46 -7.34
N LEU A 14 4.44 -2.57 -6.78
CA LEU A 14 3.14 -2.25 -7.36
C LEU A 14 3.31 -1.65 -8.76
N SER A 15 2.42 -1.95 -9.71
CA SER A 15 2.48 -1.39 -11.06
C SER A 15 2.40 0.13 -11.06
N THR A 16 2.98 0.78 -12.09
CA THR A 16 3.11 2.25 -12.19
C THR A 16 1.79 3.02 -12.18
N GLY A 17 0.66 2.36 -12.49
CA GLY A 17 -0.69 2.95 -12.42
C GLY A 17 -1.19 3.15 -10.99
N MET A 18 -0.62 2.46 -10.00
CA MET A 18 -1.09 2.49 -8.62
C MET A 18 -0.64 3.77 -7.90
N HIS A 19 -1.56 4.42 -7.17
CA HIS A 19 -1.24 5.67 -6.45
C HIS A 19 -0.08 5.48 -5.46
N TYR A 20 -0.05 4.34 -4.76
CA TYR A 20 1.04 4.01 -3.82
C TYR A 20 2.41 3.87 -4.49
N ARG A 21 2.46 3.32 -5.72
CA ARG A 21 3.70 3.20 -6.49
C ARG A 21 4.35 4.57 -6.72
N LYS A 22 3.55 5.62 -6.95
CA LYS A 22 4.06 6.98 -7.13
C LYS A 22 4.78 7.50 -5.88
N SER A 23 4.24 7.26 -4.69
CA SER A 23 4.88 7.68 -3.44
C SER A 23 6.21 6.94 -3.20
N ILE A 24 6.28 5.66 -3.53
CA ILE A 24 7.51 4.86 -3.44
C ILE A 24 8.54 5.37 -4.45
N ASP A 25 8.14 5.57 -5.70
CA ASP A 25 9.00 6.14 -6.75
C ASP A 25 9.56 7.50 -6.36
N LEU A 26 8.74 8.39 -5.80
CA LEU A 26 9.19 9.70 -5.31
C LEU A 26 10.20 9.56 -4.17
N SER A 27 10.01 8.59 -3.28
CA SER A 27 10.93 8.32 -2.17
C SER A 27 12.30 7.85 -2.67
N PHE A 28 12.34 6.98 -3.69
CA PHE A 28 13.60 6.61 -4.35
C PHE A 28 14.22 7.76 -5.13
N ARG A 29 13.44 8.42 -6.01
CA ARG A 29 13.94 9.48 -6.90
C ARG A 29 14.48 10.69 -6.14
N SER A 30 13.85 11.08 -5.02
CA SER A 30 14.34 12.17 -4.17
C SER A 30 15.73 11.91 -3.58
N ARG A 31 16.18 10.65 -3.59
CA ARG A 31 17.52 10.19 -3.15
C ARG A 31 18.42 9.81 -4.32
N GLY A 32 18.02 10.08 -5.56
CA GLY A 32 18.78 9.69 -6.76
C GLY A 32 18.76 8.19 -7.07
N LEU A 33 17.86 7.43 -6.43
CA LEU A 33 17.73 5.99 -6.60
C LEU A 33 16.68 5.67 -7.68
N ASN A 34 16.90 4.59 -8.45
CA ASN A 34 15.96 4.11 -9.46
C ASN A 34 15.99 2.57 -9.57
N PRO A 35 15.57 1.85 -8.50
CA PRO A 35 15.61 0.39 -8.49
C PRO A 35 14.72 -0.17 -9.61
N GLN A 36 15.19 -1.24 -10.24
CA GLN A 36 14.42 -1.96 -11.26
C GLN A 36 13.72 -3.15 -10.61
N PRO A 37 12.38 -3.16 -10.55
CA PRO A 37 11.66 -4.29 -9.98
C PRO A 37 11.86 -5.54 -10.82
N ILE A 38 12.05 -6.68 -10.15
CA ILE A 38 12.10 -8.00 -10.79
C ILE A 38 10.70 -8.55 -11.07
N LEU A 39 9.69 -7.98 -10.41
CA LEU A 39 8.28 -8.32 -10.54
C LEU A 39 7.44 -7.05 -10.37
N GLU A 40 6.47 -6.84 -11.26
CA GLU A 40 5.42 -5.84 -11.06
C GLU A 40 4.03 -6.49 -11.02
N SER A 41 3.16 -6.00 -10.13
CA SER A 41 1.76 -6.44 -10.04
C SER A 41 0.87 -5.30 -9.55
N ASP A 42 -0.39 -5.27 -9.98
CA ASP A 42 -1.41 -4.36 -9.43
C ASP A 42 -2.14 -4.95 -8.21
N SER A 43 -1.75 -6.15 -7.78
CA SER A 43 -2.33 -6.88 -6.67
C SER A 43 -1.32 -7.06 -5.53
N THR A 44 -1.63 -6.47 -4.38
CA THR A 44 -0.86 -6.67 -3.15
C THR A 44 -0.81 -8.15 -2.73
N TYR A 45 -1.87 -8.91 -3.03
CA TYR A 45 -1.93 -10.35 -2.74
C TYR A 45 -0.97 -11.18 -3.60
N GLN A 46 -0.78 -10.82 -4.87
CA GLN A 46 0.20 -11.50 -5.73
C GLN A 46 1.64 -11.18 -5.30
N LEU A 47 1.92 -9.92 -4.97
CA LEU A 47 3.21 -9.54 -4.40
C LEU A 47 3.47 -10.29 -3.10
N PHE A 48 2.46 -10.38 -2.23
CA PHE A 48 2.57 -11.12 -0.98
C PHE A 48 2.91 -12.61 -1.19
N GLN A 49 2.26 -13.29 -2.13
CA GLN A 49 2.61 -14.67 -2.48
C GLN A 49 4.07 -14.80 -2.95
N ALA A 50 4.53 -13.88 -3.79
CA ALA A 50 5.93 -13.89 -4.25
C ALA A 50 6.93 -13.71 -3.09
N ILE A 51 6.60 -12.86 -2.12
CA ILE A 51 7.43 -12.69 -0.90
C ILE A 51 7.41 -13.97 -0.07
N HIS A 52 6.24 -14.59 0.11
CA HIS A 52 6.10 -15.82 0.90
C HIS A 52 6.92 -16.98 0.33
N GLU A 53 6.98 -17.10 -1.00
CA GLU A 53 7.83 -18.08 -1.71
C GLU A 53 9.31 -17.68 -1.75
N GLY A 54 9.70 -16.55 -1.14
CA GLY A 54 11.08 -16.07 -1.09
C GLY A 54 11.61 -15.50 -2.41
N PHE A 55 10.73 -15.15 -3.36
CA PHE A 55 11.13 -14.66 -4.67
C PHE A 55 11.64 -13.22 -4.63
N CYS A 56 11.11 -12.37 -3.76
CA CYS A 56 11.40 -10.95 -3.73
C CYS A 56 11.15 -10.30 -2.35
N CYS A 57 11.61 -9.06 -2.21
CA CYS A 57 11.16 -8.14 -1.16
C CYS A 57 10.16 -7.14 -1.74
N SER A 58 9.30 -6.54 -0.92
CA SER A 58 8.36 -5.52 -1.42
C SER A 58 8.21 -4.35 -0.46
N ILE A 59 7.91 -3.18 -1.02
CA ILE A 59 7.57 -1.97 -0.28
C ILE A 59 6.08 -1.73 -0.49
N MET A 60 5.31 -1.79 0.60
CA MET A 60 3.86 -1.65 0.61
C MET A 60 3.42 -0.76 1.78
N PRO A 61 2.26 -0.08 1.69
CA PRO A 61 1.73 0.69 2.81
C PRO A 61 1.37 -0.22 3.99
N LEU A 62 1.74 0.21 5.19
CA LEU A 62 1.21 -0.33 6.45
C LEU A 62 -0.29 0.02 6.55
N ASP A 63 -1.09 -0.82 7.19
CA ASP A 63 -2.56 -0.77 7.25
C ASP A 63 -3.30 -1.41 6.04
N SER A 64 -2.63 -2.25 5.27
CA SER A 64 -3.29 -3.04 4.21
C SER A 64 -4.11 -4.24 4.75
N GLY A 65 -4.15 -4.43 6.07
CA GLY A 65 -4.73 -5.61 6.72
C GLY A 65 -3.77 -6.80 6.81
N LEU A 66 -2.49 -6.58 6.45
CA LEU A 66 -1.40 -7.56 6.56
C LEU A 66 -0.57 -7.37 7.83
N ASP A 67 -1.02 -6.52 8.76
CA ASP A 67 -0.26 -6.08 9.93
C ASP A 67 -0.22 -7.13 11.07
N SER A 68 -0.83 -8.29 10.85
CA SER A 68 -0.71 -9.44 11.76
C SER A 68 0.63 -10.13 11.55
N PRO A 69 1.28 -10.66 12.60
CA PRO A 69 2.52 -11.42 12.45
C PRO A 69 2.31 -12.60 11.48
N ILE A 70 3.10 -12.61 10.41
CA ILE A 70 3.07 -13.67 9.40
C ILE A 70 4.31 -14.53 9.63
N GLU A 71 4.09 -15.84 9.76
CA GLU A 71 5.19 -16.79 9.92
C GLU A 71 6.19 -16.65 8.76
N ASN A 72 7.47 -16.53 9.09
CA ASN A 72 8.57 -16.36 8.12
C ASN A 72 8.57 -15.06 7.31
N LEU A 73 7.80 -14.04 7.72
CA LEU A 73 7.86 -12.70 7.13
C LEU A 73 8.34 -11.66 8.15
N ALA A 74 9.18 -10.73 7.70
CA ALA A 74 9.61 -9.60 8.51
C ALA A 74 9.13 -8.29 7.88
N PHE A 75 8.52 -7.42 8.70
CA PHE A 75 8.15 -6.07 8.30
C PHE A 75 9.21 -5.10 8.81
N ILE A 76 9.79 -4.31 7.91
CA ILE A 76 10.83 -3.34 8.24
C ILE A 76 10.31 -1.95 7.87
N GLN A 77 10.24 -1.06 8.87
CA GLN A 77 9.91 0.33 8.64
C GLN A 77 11.04 1.03 7.88
N LEU A 78 10.70 1.67 6.77
CA LEU A 78 11.62 2.58 6.07
C LEU A 78 11.56 3.98 6.71
N PRO A 79 12.72 4.64 6.92
CA PRO A 79 12.79 5.98 7.47
C PRO A 79 12.21 7.00 6.49
N ASP A 80 11.58 8.06 7.01
CA ASP A 80 11.01 9.16 6.22
C ASP A 80 10.06 8.72 5.09
N ALA A 81 9.43 7.55 5.25
CA ALA A 81 8.41 7.05 4.35
C ALA A 81 7.07 7.73 4.68
N SER A 82 6.73 8.80 3.95
CA SER A 82 5.41 9.43 4.06
C SER A 82 4.54 9.04 2.87
N VAL A 83 3.43 8.37 3.15
CA VAL A 83 2.39 8.08 2.17
C VAL A 83 1.14 8.84 2.60
N LEU A 84 0.89 9.98 1.97
CA LEU A 84 -0.34 10.73 2.15
C LEU A 84 -1.41 10.18 1.20
N ALA A 85 -1.97 9.02 1.53
CA ALA A 85 -3.07 8.42 0.77
C ALA A 85 -4.18 7.97 1.73
N PRO A 86 -4.97 8.89 2.29
CA PRO A 86 -6.10 8.52 3.13
C PRO A 86 -7.10 7.71 2.30
N LEU A 87 -7.39 6.49 2.74
CA LEU A 87 -8.48 5.70 2.18
C LEU A 87 -9.81 6.32 2.60
N GLY A 88 -10.74 6.46 1.66
CA GLY A 88 -12.03 7.10 1.93
C GLY A 88 -13.14 6.58 1.04
N LEU A 89 -14.38 6.78 1.51
CA LEU A 89 -15.59 6.52 0.73
C LEU A 89 -16.04 7.80 0.05
N VAL A 90 -16.39 7.71 -1.24
CA VAL A 90 -16.88 8.84 -2.04
C VAL A 90 -18.29 8.55 -2.53
N MET A 91 -19.21 9.50 -2.31
CA MET A 91 -20.58 9.47 -2.83
C MET A 91 -20.80 10.69 -3.72
N ARG A 92 -21.41 10.49 -4.89
CA ARG A 92 -21.80 11.59 -5.77
C ARG A 92 -22.80 12.51 -5.05
N LYS A 93 -22.58 13.82 -5.12
CA LYS A 93 -23.41 14.84 -4.44
C LYS A 93 -24.82 15.02 -5.04
N THR A 94 -25.15 14.33 -6.13
CA THR A 94 -26.40 14.55 -6.88
C THR A 94 -27.63 14.00 -6.19
N GLU A 95 -28.75 14.69 -6.41
CA GLU A 95 -30.07 14.25 -5.96
C GLU A 95 -30.87 13.63 -7.13
N PRO A 96 -31.73 12.63 -6.84
CA PRO A 96 -31.90 11.96 -5.55
C PRO A 96 -30.69 11.07 -5.19
N ARG A 97 -30.38 10.95 -3.90
CA ARG A 97 -29.30 10.06 -3.42
C ARG A 97 -29.79 8.61 -3.35
N SER A 98 -28.88 7.67 -3.58
CA SER A 98 -29.18 6.23 -3.46
C SER A 98 -29.35 5.86 -1.99
N ALA A 99 -30.51 5.30 -1.64
CA ALA A 99 -30.78 4.79 -0.29
C ALA A 99 -29.76 3.71 0.15
N ILE A 100 -29.31 2.87 -0.79
CA ILE A 100 -28.25 1.87 -0.53
C ILE A 100 -26.93 2.57 -0.21
N ALA A 101 -26.57 3.62 -0.97
CA ALA A 101 -25.34 4.36 -0.74
C ALA A 101 -25.38 5.08 0.62
N GLU A 102 -26.52 5.68 1.00
CA GLU A 102 -26.70 6.31 2.31
C GLU A 102 -26.57 5.33 3.46
N LYS A 103 -27.18 4.15 3.35
CA LYS A 103 -27.03 3.08 4.36
C LYS A 103 -25.59 2.59 4.44
N CYS A 104 -24.92 2.36 3.31
CA CYS A 104 -23.50 2.00 3.27
C CYS A 104 -22.63 3.03 3.99
N PHE A 105 -22.83 4.33 3.72
CA PHE A 105 -22.08 5.40 4.39
C PHE A 105 -22.39 5.48 5.89
N ALA A 106 -23.63 5.24 6.30
CA ALA A 106 -24.00 5.21 7.71
C ALA A 106 -23.32 4.05 8.46
N GLU A 107 -23.26 2.85 7.88
CA GLU A 107 -22.55 1.72 8.48
C GLU A 107 -21.04 1.91 8.47
N ALA A 108 -20.48 2.40 7.37
CA ALA A 108 -19.05 2.70 7.28
C ALA A 108 -18.60 3.73 8.33
N LYS A 109 -19.40 4.77 8.59
CA LYS A 109 -19.12 5.74 9.67
C LYS A 109 -19.02 5.06 11.03
N LYS A 110 -19.85 4.06 11.32
CA LYS A 110 -19.76 3.30 12.58
C LYS A 110 -18.50 2.44 12.63
N LEU A 111 -18.21 1.74 11.53
CA LEU A 111 -17.02 0.87 11.41
C LEU A 111 -15.71 1.66 11.57
N PHE A 112 -15.61 2.83 10.96
CA PHE A 112 -14.41 3.67 10.98
C PHE A 112 -14.38 4.67 12.14
N ALA A 113 -15.44 4.79 12.95
CA ALA A 113 -15.43 5.60 14.17
C ALA A 113 -14.68 4.93 15.34
N ILE A 114 -14.31 3.64 15.19
CA ILE A 114 -13.55 2.88 16.20
C ILE A 114 -12.11 2.76 15.72
N LYS A 115 -11.26 3.72 16.07
CA LYS A 115 -9.80 3.60 16.08
C LYS A 115 -9.28 4.52 17.20
N GLU A 116 -9.13 3.96 18.41
CA GLU A 116 -8.21 4.46 19.44
C GLU A 116 -6.96 3.57 19.45
#